data_AF-A0A7V9BJR6-F1
#
_entry.id   AF-A0A7V9BJR6-F1
#
_cell.length_a   1.000
_cell.length_b   1.000
_cell.length_c   1.000
_cell.angle_alpha   90.00
_cell.angle_beta   90.00
_cell.angle_gamma   90.00
#
_symmetry.space_group_name_H-M   'P 1'
#
loop_
_entity.id
_entity.type
_entity.pdbx_description
1 polymer ?
#
loop_
_entity_poly.entity_id
_entity_poly.type
_entity_poly.pdbx_seq_one_letter_code
_entity_poly.pdbx_strand_id
1 'polypeptide(L)'
;MARGFDSKFIEAQQEEAARDKTVRPAMTPEQQAREGRRQALQLSRVRAEGDLRRATVPAHRQMLEAAIKALDEQLAQVASEPDVGSTPAGS
;
A
#
# COMPACT_ATOMS: atom_id res chain seq x y z
N MET A 1 -5.91 -0.58 -24.36
CA MET A 1 -5.13 -1.47 -23.47
C MET A 1 -4.10 -0.69 -22.64
N ALA A 2 -4.50 0.45 -22.04
CA ALA A 2 -3.70 1.18 -21.06
C ALA A 2 -4.25 0.80 -19.68
N ARG A 3 -3.37 0.19 -18.88
CA ARG A 3 -3.61 -0.59 -17.67
C ARG A 3 -4.56 0.09 -16.68
N GLY A 4 -5.78 -0.46 -16.56
CA GLY A 4 -6.58 -0.30 -15.37
C GLY A 4 -5.97 -1.12 -14.24
N PHE A 5 -5.68 -0.48 -13.12
CA PHE A 5 -5.26 -1.18 -11.91
C PHE A 5 -5.97 -0.72 -10.63
N ASP A 6 -6.82 0.32 -10.66
CA ASP A 6 -7.21 0.98 -9.41
C ASP A 6 -8.72 1.10 -9.13
N SER A 7 -9.58 0.24 -9.71
CA SER A 7 -11.03 0.44 -9.50
C SER A 7 -11.94 -0.79 -9.51
N LYS A 8 -11.43 -2.03 -9.40
CA LYS A 8 -12.32 -3.22 -9.41
C LYS A 8 -12.03 -4.31 -8.37
N PHE A 9 -11.15 -4.08 -7.39
CA PHE A 9 -10.83 -5.11 -6.40
C PHE A 9 -11.31 -4.83 -4.97
N ILE A 10 -12.22 -3.87 -4.79
CA ILE A 10 -12.80 -3.54 -3.48
C ILE A 10 -14.33 -3.59 -3.57
N GLU A 11 -14.93 -4.71 -3.99
CA GLU A 11 -16.40 -4.87 -3.86
C GLU A 11 -16.91 -6.31 -3.82
N ALA A 12 -16.04 -7.31 -3.65
CA ALA A 12 -16.49 -8.70 -3.62
C ALA A 12 -15.74 -9.47 -2.54
N GLN A 13 -16.33 -9.49 -1.34
CA GLN A 13 -16.39 -10.64 -0.40
C GLN A 13 -16.61 -10.14 1.04
N GLN A 14 -17.76 -9.51 1.28
CA GLN A 14 -18.23 -9.21 2.64
C GLN A 14 -19.50 -9.98 3.03
N GLU A 15 -19.85 -11.07 2.33
CA GLU A 15 -21.12 -11.77 2.63
C GLU A 15 -21.00 -12.93 3.64
N GLU A 16 -19.82 -13.28 4.17
CA GLU A 16 -19.70 -14.50 4.98
C GLU A 16 -18.66 -14.46 6.12
N ALA A 17 -18.68 -13.43 6.97
CA ALA A 17 -17.80 -13.37 8.16
C ALA A 17 -18.56 -13.22 9.49
N ALA A 18 -19.84 -13.57 9.51
CA ALA A 18 -20.64 -13.63 10.73
C ALA A 18 -20.75 -15.07 11.22
N ARG A 19 -19.68 -15.64 11.80
CA ARG A 19 -19.72 -16.56 12.95
C ARG A 19 -18.35 -17.20 13.19
N ASP A 20 -17.97 -17.17 14.47
CA ASP A 20 -17.06 -18.12 15.13
C ASP A 20 -15.61 -18.19 14.64
N LYS A 21 -14.70 -17.53 15.38
CA LYS A 21 -13.68 -18.20 16.24
C LYS A 21 -12.58 -17.22 16.69
N THR A 22 -12.56 -16.98 18.00
CA THR A 22 -11.40 -16.81 18.87
C THR A 22 -9.98 -16.57 18.26
N VAL A 23 -9.43 -15.38 18.61
CA VAL A 23 -8.01 -15.10 18.98
C VAL A 23 -6.95 -15.01 17.86
N ARG A 24 -7.28 -14.35 16.76
CA ARG A 24 -6.40 -13.35 16.11
C ARG A 24 -7.34 -12.28 15.56
N PRO A 25 -7.11 -10.96 15.74
CA PRO A 25 -7.91 -10.00 15.01
C PRO A 25 -7.65 -10.29 13.53
N ALA A 26 -8.67 -10.81 12.85
CA ALA A 26 -8.64 -10.92 11.40
C ALA A 26 -8.37 -9.50 10.91
N MET A 27 -7.33 -9.33 10.07
CA MET A 27 -6.99 -8.01 9.57
C MET A 27 -8.26 -7.40 8.97
N THR A 28 -8.67 -6.24 9.48
CA THR A 28 -9.86 -5.58 8.96
C THR A 28 -9.67 -5.28 7.47
N PRO A 29 -10.73 -5.16 6.67
CA PRO A 29 -10.61 -4.80 5.26
C PRO A 29 -9.73 -3.56 5.02
N GLU A 30 -9.79 -2.60 5.95
CA GLU A 30 -8.99 -1.37 5.92
C GLU A 30 -7.50 -1.65 6.18
N GLN A 31 -7.19 -2.55 7.12
CA GLN A 31 -5.82 -3.00 7.39
C GLN A 31 -5.24 -3.75 6.19
N GLN A 32 -6.03 -4.62 5.55
CA GLN A 32 -5.61 -5.35 4.34
C GLN A 32 -5.38 -4.39 3.18
N ALA A 33 -6.26 -3.41 2.98
CA ALA A 33 -6.08 -2.38 1.96
C ALA A 33 -4.82 -1.54 2.22
N ARG A 34 -4.55 -1.16 3.48
CA ARG A 34 -3.33 -0.44 3.87
C ARG A 34 -2.07 -1.24 3.58
N GLU A 35 -2.05 -2.52 3.96
CA GLU A 35 -0.93 -3.42 3.66
C GLU A 35 -0.75 -3.62 2.15
N GLY A 36 -1.84 -3.77 1.40
CA GLY A 36 -1.80 -3.86 -0.07
C GLY A 36 -1.20 -2.61 -0.71
N ARG A 37 -1.62 -1.41 -0.28
CA ARG A 37 -1.04 -0.13 -0.72
C ARG A 37 0.45 -0.06 -0.38
N ARG A 38 0.83 -0.40 0.85
CA ARG A 38 2.22 -0.41 1.31
C ARG A 38 3.09 -1.33 0.45
N GLN A 39 2.63 -2.54 0.18
CA GLN A 39 3.36 -3.51 -0.65
C GLN A 39 3.53 -3.01 -2.09
N ALA A 40 2.48 -2.42 -2.68
CA ALA A 40 2.54 -1.84 -4.02
C ALA A 40 3.56 -0.68 -4.10
N LEU A 41 3.58 0.19 -3.09
CA LEU A 41 4.56 1.28 -2.99
C LEU A 41 6.00 0.76 -2.84
N GLN A 42 6.21 -0.26 -2.00
CA GLN A 42 7.52 -0.90 -1.82
C GLN A 42 8.05 -1.52 -3.11
N LEU A 43 7.19 -2.26 -3.84
CA LEU A 43 7.56 -2.83 -5.14
C LEU A 43 7.95 -1.77 -6.15
N SER A 44 7.22 -0.65 -6.17
CA SER A 44 7.51 0.48 -7.05
C SER A 44 8.85 1.14 -6.70
N ARG A 45 9.13 1.31 -5.40
CA ARG A 45 10.39 1.84 -4.89
C ARG A 45 11.58 0.99 -5.32
N VAL A 46 11.49 -0.33 -5.11
CA VAL A 46 12.57 -1.27 -5.48
C VAL A 46 12.84 -1.24 -6.99
N ARG A 47 11.80 -1.11 -7.83
CA ARG A 47 11.96 -0.96 -9.28
C ARG A 47 12.70 0.34 -9.62
N ALA A 48 12.26 1.47 -9.07
CA ALA A 48 12.90 2.77 -9.31
C ALA A 48 14.38 2.78 -8.87
N GLU A 49 14.72 2.13 -7.74
CA GLU A 49 16.11 1.95 -7.31
C GLU A 49 16.92 1.09 -8.29
N GLY A 50 16.33 0.01 -8.80
CA GLY A 50 16.93 -0.83 -9.83
C GLY A 50 17.21 -0.06 -11.12
N ASP A 51 16.28 0.79 -11.54
CA ASP A 51 16.42 1.65 -12.71
C ASP A 51 17.49 2.73 -12.47
N LEU A 52 17.54 3.32 -11.27
CA LEU A 52 18.54 4.35 -10.92
C LEU A 52 19.96 3.80 -10.96
N ARG A 53 20.16 2.54 -10.53
CA ARG A 53 21.46 1.86 -10.62
C ARG A 53 21.91 1.65 -12.06
N ARG A 54 20.99 1.48 -13.00
CA ARG A 54 21.28 1.28 -14.43
C ARG A 54 21.30 2.58 -15.23
N ALA A 55 20.69 3.65 -14.71
CA ALA A 55 20.58 4.93 -15.38
C ALA A 55 21.95 5.63 -15.49
N THR A 56 22.36 5.89 -16.73
CA THR A 56 23.60 6.60 -17.07
C THR A 56 23.37 8.08 -17.37
N VAL A 57 22.16 8.46 -17.79
CA VAL A 57 21.81 9.84 -18.14
C VAL A 57 21.52 10.65 -16.87
N PRO A 58 22.20 11.78 -16.61
CA PRO A 58 22.03 12.56 -15.39
C PRO A 58 20.59 13.02 -15.14
N ALA A 59 19.89 13.50 -16.17
CA ALA A 59 18.50 13.93 -16.07
C ALA A 59 17.56 12.76 -15.66
N HIS A 60 17.78 11.57 -16.22
CA HIS A 60 16.99 10.38 -15.88
C HIS A 60 17.26 9.94 -14.43
N ARG A 61 18.50 10.01 -13.97
CA ARG A 61 18.86 9.72 -12.57
C ARG A 61 18.16 10.66 -11.61
N GLN A 62 18.19 11.97 -11.86
CA GLN A 62 17.51 12.96 -11.03
C GLN A 62 15.99 12.71 -10.97
N MET A 63 15.38 12.35 -12.11
CA MET A 63 13.96 11.97 -12.16
C MET A 63 13.67 10.76 -11.28
N LEU A 64 14.51 9.71 -11.35
CA LEU A 64 14.35 8.50 -10.54
C LEU A 64 14.57 8.75 -9.05
N GLU A 65 15.55 9.58 -8.69
CA GLU A 65 15.79 10.02 -7.31
C GLU A 65 14.58 10.77 -6.74
N ALA A 66 13.99 11.68 -7.52
CA ALA A 66 12.76 12.38 -7.11
C ALA A 66 11.57 11.42 -6.97
N ALA A 67 11.43 10.44 -7.87
CA ALA A 67 10.40 9.41 -7.78
C ALA A 67 10.56 8.55 -6.52
N ILE A 68 11.78 8.12 -6.20
CA ILE A 68 12.08 7.35 -4.98
C ILE A 68 11.70 8.15 -3.74
N LYS A 69 12.06 9.43 -3.69
CA LYS A 69 11.71 10.31 -2.57
C LYS A 69 10.18 10.42 -2.39
N ALA A 70 9.43 10.61 -3.48
CA ALA A 70 7.98 10.67 -3.42
C ALA A 70 7.34 9.34 -2.98
N LEU A 71 7.92 8.20 -3.35
CA LEU A 71 7.48 6.88 -2.89
C LEU A 71 7.78 6.68 -1.39
N ASP A 72 8.92 7.17 -0.91
CA ASP A 72 9.30 7.13 0.50
C ASP A 72 8.35 7.97 1.37
N GLU A 73 7.97 9.16 0.89
CA GLU A 73 6.98 10.01 1.57
C GLU A 73 5.61 9.33 1.67
N GLN A 74 5.14 8.68 0.59
CA GLN A 74 3.89 7.92 0.60
C GLN A 74 3.96 6.71 1.54
N LEU A 75 5.10 6.01 1.59
CA LEU A 75 5.30 4.91 2.53
C LEU A 75 5.27 5.37 3.98
N ALA A 76 5.86 6.54 4.29
CA ALA A 76 5.80 7.12 5.62
C ALA A 76 4.37 7.52 6.01
N GLN A 77 3.60 8.08 5.08
CA GLN A 77 2.19 8.42 5.30
C GLN A 77 1.38 7.16 5.63
N VAL A 78 1.48 6.12 4.81
CA VAL A 78 0.78 4.84 5.03
C VAL A 78 1.20 4.16 6.35
N ALA A 79 2.46 4.30 6.76
CA ALA A 79 2.93 3.78 8.05
C ALA A 79 2.43 4.60 9.25
N SER A 80 2.21 5.90 9.07
CA SER A 80 1.69 6.80 10.10
C SER A 80 0.17 6.79 10.23
N GLU A 81 -0.56 6.23 9.24
CA GLU A 81 -2.02 6.12 9.27
C GLU A 81 -2.45 5.31 10.50
N PRO A 82 -3.12 5.94 11.48
CA PRO A 82 -3.55 5.25 12.69
C PRO A 82 -4.54 4.15 12.32
N ASP A 83 -4.48 3.05 13.06
CA ASP A 83 -5.36 1.91 12.88
C ASP A 83 -6.77 2.25 13.38
N VAL A 84 -7.56 2.91 12.52
CA VAL A 84 -8.90 3.41 12.88
C VAL A 84 -9.90 2.26 13.17
N GLY A 85 -9.55 1.03 12.78
CA GLY A 85 -10.36 -0.18 13.01
C GLY A 85 -10.34 -0.71 14.45
N SER A 86 -9.46 -0.21 15.32
CA SER A 86 -9.36 -0.66 16.71
C SER A 86 -10.08 0.24 17.72
N THR A 87 -10.96 1.15 17.27
CA THR A 87 -11.79 1.93 18.20
C THR A 87 -12.78 0.99 18.89
N PRO A 88 -12.66 0.74 20.22
CA PRO A 88 -13.66 -0.06 20.91
C PRO A 88 -14.96 0.76 20.93
N ALA A 89 -15.96 0.28 20.20
CA ALA A 89 -17.33 0.72 20.41
C ALA A 89 -17.71 0.32 21.85
N GLY A 90 -17.67 1.27 22.78
CA GLY A 90 -18.05 1.01 24.16
C GLY A 90 -17.87 2.19 25.08
N SER A 91 -18.93 2.97 25.27
CA SER A 91 -19.58 3.18 26.57
C SER A 91 -20.95 3.78 26.35
#